data_AF-A0A1A8Y1K3-F1
#
_entry.id   AF-A0A1A8Y1K3-F1
#
_cell.length_a   1.000
_cell.length_b   1.000
_cell.length_c   1.000
_cell.angle_alpha   90.00
_cell.angle_beta   90.00
_cell.angle_gamma   90.00
#
_symmetry.space_group_name_H-M   'P 1'
#
loop_
_entity.id
_entity.type
_entity.pdbx_description
1 polymer ?
#
loop_
_entity_poly.entity_id
_entity_poly.type
_entity_poly.pdbx_seq_one_letter_code
_entity_poly.pdbx_strand_id
1 'polypeptide(L)' 'MRKKLKALVGRYVRLKYRTFEKLVMPAGKPGALENLFVIAAITHGMNKLVCYGSNIRVVVSLSDVVLI' A
#
# COMPACT_ATOMS: atom_id res chain seq x y z
N MET A 1 5.39 19.82 3.32
CA MET A 1 4.98 18.47 2.86
C MET A 1 4.92 17.41 3.96
N ARG A 2 5.90 17.30 4.88
CA ARG A 2 6.03 16.14 5.81
C ARG A 2 4.90 15.93 6.83
N LYS A 3 4.21 16.98 7.32
CA LYS A 3 3.08 16.84 8.28
C LYS A 3 1.86 16.15 7.65
N LYS A 4 1.54 16.48 6.39
CA LYS A 4 0.38 15.91 5.67
C LYS A 4 0.55 14.42 5.39
N LEU A 5 1.79 13.98 5.11
CA LEU A 5 2.11 12.57 4.94
C LEU A 5 1.88 11.78 6.23
N LYS A 6 2.36 12.27 7.38
CA LYS A 6 2.12 11.58 8.66
C LYS A 6 0.63 11.35 8.96
N ALA A 7 -0.24 12.25 8.52
CA ALA A 7 -1.70 12.12 8.68
C ALA A 7 -2.34 11.01 7.80
N LEU A 8 -1.56 10.37 6.92
CA LEU A 8 -2.00 9.21 6.14
C LEU A 8 -1.85 7.90 6.91
N VAL A 9 -1.05 7.86 7.99
CA VAL A 9 -0.93 6.67 8.83
C VAL A 9 -2.29 6.34 9.44
N GLY A 10 -2.68 5.08 9.38
CA GLY A 10 -4.00 4.58 9.79
C GLY A 10 -5.08 4.67 8.71
N ARG A 11 -4.81 5.30 7.55
CA ARG A 11 -5.79 5.37 6.46
C ARG A 11 -5.73 4.14 5.57
N TYR A 12 -6.90 3.77 5.04
CA TYR A 12 -7.03 2.74 4.03
C TYR A 12 -6.68 3.27 2.64
N VAL A 13 -6.01 2.43 1.86
CA VAL A 13 -5.64 2.69 0.48
C VAL A 13 -5.84 1.46 -0.37
N ARG A 14 -6.05 1.69 -1.67
CA ARG A 14 -5.92 0.67 -2.70
C ARG A 14 -4.61 0.87 -3.46
N LEU A 15 -3.99 -0.20 -3.90
CA LEU A 15 -2.89 -0.14 -4.85
C LEU A 15 -3.44 0.05 -6.26
N LYS A 16 -2.75 0.83 -7.09
CA LYS A 16 -3.05 0.90 -8.52
C LYS A 16 -2.89 -0.50 -9.14
N TYR A 17 -3.70 -0.78 -10.17
CA TYR A 17 -3.80 -2.10 -10.80
C TYR A 17 -2.43 -2.72 -11.12
N ARG A 18 -1.53 -1.99 -11.79
CA ARG A 18 -0.18 -2.49 -12.13
C ARG A 18 0.68 -2.86 -10.92
N THR A 19 0.55 -2.15 -9.81
CA THR A 19 1.30 -2.42 -8.58
C THR A 19 0.69 -3.61 -7.85
N PHE A 20 -0.64 -3.67 -7.82
CA PHE A 20 -1.39 -4.78 -7.22
C PHE A 20 -1.16 -6.09 -7.97
N GLU A 21 -1.21 -6.08 -9.30
CA GLU A 21 -1.02 -7.24 -10.16
C GLU A 21 0.35 -7.88 -9.94
N LYS A 22 1.43 -7.07 -9.84
CA LYS A 22 2.77 -7.55 -9.50
C LYS A 22 2.86 -8.23 -8.12
N LEU A 23 1.95 -7.88 -7.21
CA LEU A 23 1.86 -8.44 -5.87
C LEU A 23 1.09 -9.76 -5.84
N VAL A 24 0.08 -9.89 -6.71
CA VAL A 24 -0.79 -11.07 -6.79
C VAL A 24 -0.21 -12.15 -7.73
N MET A 25 0.53 -11.76 -8.77
CA MET A 25 1.15 -12.70 -9.73
C MET A 25 2.00 -13.80 -9.06
N PRO A 26 2.86 -13.50 -8.06
CA PRO A 26 3.63 -14.54 -7.37
C PRO A 26 2.80 -15.40 -6.41
N ALA A 27 1.64 -14.90 -5.96
CA ALA A 27 0.82 -15.56 -4.94
C ALA A 27 -0.01 -16.74 -5.49
N GLY A 28 0.02 -16.98 -6.82
CA GLY A 28 -0.52 -18.18 -7.46
C GLY A 28 -2.04 -18.38 -7.38
N LYS A 29 -2.78 -17.50 -6.70
CA LYS A 29 -4.23 -17.57 -6.54
C LYS A 29 -4.88 -16.24 -6.91
N PRO A 30 -5.44 -16.12 -8.13
CA PRO A 30 -6.36 -15.03 -8.48
C PRO A 30 -7.51 -15.01 -7.46
N GLY A 31 -7.72 -13.88 -6.79
CA GLY A 31 -8.85 -13.68 -5.87
C GLY A 31 -8.60 -13.96 -4.39
N ALA A 32 -7.39 -14.40 -3.98
CA ALA A 32 -7.08 -14.59 -2.56
C ALA A 32 -6.72 -13.29 -1.81
N LEU A 33 -6.42 -12.21 -2.54
CA LEU A 33 -5.99 -10.94 -1.97
C LEU A 33 -7.01 -9.84 -2.28
N GLU A 34 -7.51 -9.17 -1.24
CA GLU A 34 -8.25 -7.93 -1.40
C GLU A 34 -7.29 -6.78 -1.67
N ASN A 35 -7.61 -5.90 -2.61
CA ASN A 35 -6.85 -4.69 -2.87
C ASN A 35 -7.21 -3.60 -1.84
N LEU A 36 -6.99 -3.90 -0.57
CA LEU A 36 -7.29 -3.02 0.57
C LEU A 36 -6.17 -3.11 1.59
N PHE A 37 -5.51 -2.00 1.85
CA PHE A 37 -4.36 -1.94 2.74
C PHE A 37 -4.45 -0.74 3.68
N VAL A 38 -4.00 -0.87 4.92
CA VAL A 38 -3.83 0.24 5.85
C VAL A 38 -2.39 0.75 5.81
N ILE A 39 -2.19 2.06 5.77
CA ILE A 39 -0.85 2.66 5.89
C ILE A 39 -0.41 2.56 7.36
N ALA A 40 0.58 1.72 7.65
CA ALA A 40 1.11 1.56 9.01
C ALA A 40 2.28 2.50 9.30
N ALA A 41 3.09 2.82 8.29
CA ALA A 41 4.24 3.72 8.46
C ALA A 41 4.62 4.40 7.15
N ILE A 42 5.43 5.45 7.27
CA ILE A 42 6.01 6.17 6.13
C ILE A 42 7.51 6.25 6.34
N THR A 43 8.28 5.77 5.37
CA THR A 43 9.74 5.84 5.44
C THR A 43 10.20 7.25 5.07
N HIS A 44 10.88 7.91 6.01
CA HIS A 44 11.21 9.33 5.94
C HIS A 44 12.21 9.70 4.82
N GLY A 45 13.00 8.75 4.33
CA GLY A 45 14.02 9.00 3.30
C GLY A 45 13.50 8.97 1.86
N MET A 46 12.51 8.11 1.56
CA MET A 46 12.04 7.86 0.19
C MET A 46 10.56 8.16 -0.04
N ASN A 47 9.84 8.66 0.97
CA ASN A 47 8.38 8.83 0.96
C ASN A 47 7.63 7.54 0.55
N LYS A 48 8.16 6.38 0.93
CA LYS A 48 7.44 5.11 0.71
C LYS A 48 6.46 4.87 1.86
N LEU A 49 5.33 4.31 1.51
CA LEU A 49 4.31 3.84 2.43
C LEU A 49 4.59 2.38 2.75
N VAL A 50 4.55 2.03 4.02
CA VAL A 50 4.46 0.65 4.47
C VAL A 50 2.99 0.37 4.72
N CYS A 51 2.40 -0.48 3.88
CA CYS A 51 0.99 -0.83 3.99
C CYS A 51 0.82 -2.29 4.38
N TYR A 52 -0.23 -2.59 5.14
CA TYR A 52 -0.60 -3.95 5.53
C TYR A 52 -2.00 -4.28 5.05
N GLY A 53 -2.19 -5.49 4.54
CA GLY A 53 -3.48 -6.01 4.09
C GLY A 53 -3.48 -7.52 4.22
N SER A 54 -4.54 -8.09 4.81
CA SER A 54 -4.58 -9.50 5.23
C SER A 54 -3.30 -9.88 6.00
N ASN A 55 -2.44 -10.75 5.44
CA ASN A 55 -1.16 -11.16 6.02
C ASN A 55 0.05 -10.67 5.21
N ILE A 56 -0.12 -9.62 4.39
CA ILE A 56 0.93 -9.10 3.51
C ILE A 56 1.37 -7.71 3.96
N ARG A 57 2.68 -7.52 4.04
CA ARG A 57 3.34 -6.22 4.16
C ARG A 57 3.84 -5.79 2.79
N VAL A 58 3.44 -4.61 2.34
CA VAL A 58 3.85 -4.03 1.06
C VAL A 58 4.51 -2.69 1.26
N VAL A 59 5.54 -2.40 0.46
CA VAL A 59 6.24 -1.11 0.48
C VAL A 59 6.08 -0.46 -0.88
N VAL A 60 5.33 0.64 -0.93
CA VAL A 60 4.91 1.27 -2.19
C VAL A 60 5.14 2.78 -2.16
N SER A 61 5.24 3.41 -3.33
CA SER A 61 5.27 4.88 -3.41
C SER A 61 3.88 5.45 -3.18
N LEU A 62 3.81 6.70 -2.73
CA LEU A 62 2.56 7.48 -2.69
C LEU A 62 1.89 7.56 -4.07
N SER A 63 2.69 7.53 -5.15
CA SER A 63 2.20 7.55 -6.54
C SER A 63 1.48 6.27 -6.95
N ASP A 64 1.65 5.19 -6.20
CA ASP A 64 1.17 3.85 -6.56
C ASP A 64 -0.12 3.50 -5.83
N VAL A 65 -0.62 4.40 -4.98
CA VAL A 65 -1.80 4.19 -4.15
C VAL A 65 -2.90 5.19 -4.45
N VAL A 66 -4.12 4.79 -4.14
CA VAL A 66 -5.32 5.63 -4.15
C VAL A 66 -5.91 5.60 -2.75
N LEU A 67 -6.14 6.78 -2.16
CA LEU A 67 -6.83 6.89 -0.88
C LEU A 67 -8.30 6.50 -1.04
N ILE A 68 -8.85 5.81 -0.04
CA ILE A 68 -10.29 5.53 0.07
C ILE A 68 -10.90 6.58 1.00
#